data_AF-A0A2V9E186-F1
#
_entry.id   AF-A0A2V9E186-F1
#
_cell.length_a   1.000
_cell.length_b   1.000
_cell.length_c   1.000
_cell.angle_alpha   90.00
_cell.angle_beta   90.00
_cell.angle_gamma   90.00
#
_symmetry.space_group_name_H-M   'P 1'
#
loop_
_entity.id
_entity.type
_entity.pdbx_description
1 polymer ?
#
loop_
_entity_poly.entity_id
_entity_poly.type
_entity_poly.pdbx_seq_one_letter_code
_entity_poly.pdbx_strand_id
1 'polypeptide(L)'
;MTQLVLICVNLIGQRPTPRKVYVVLWFDTEDYILPESDDAAKRLATFLTEQGIQATFKVVGEKARTLERRHRTDVIAALQKHAIGYHANTHSQHPTPAEYESLLNWETGAAEFTRRERPGYDDVQRIFKQKPCCYGQPGNSWAPQAFPSLASWGVGLYLDEAAHVGLNGQPFYYGGLLNIFNTKEGPQLRPNDEWTNIEESKTKFRQFYEQMTRNGGGLVSLYFHPCEFIHSQFWDMNFARGANPPRDQWRTYPLRPPDSRERAFSYFEQLVRYMKSFPQVQFITGPQATRLYADGARGHRFSASELAEIARQVEWEVSFQVRGTYTLSPAEVMTLVTEWMLSQPGADAKVTLPFTVYGPSLPSPPLSEPIEVPWSQFERSVHDLHSFIQRHHQIPNAVWLGSKPVAPEVFLVAMAKIASKSANGGVAPENVTVAPARLATEKYVALDSPEIWSWPIFPTGFHSEHLMELARLQAWTLKPAKPSE
;
A
#
# COMPACT_ATOMS: atom_id res chain seq x y z
N MET A 1 -61.65 -33.35 -11.69
CA MET A 1 -60.18 -33.55 -11.62
C MET A 1 -59.56 -32.18 -11.46
N THR A 2 -59.14 -31.85 -10.23
CA THR A 2 -58.62 -30.54 -9.86
C THR A 2 -57.12 -30.68 -9.68
N GLN A 3 -56.33 -30.06 -10.56
CA GLN A 3 -54.86 -30.10 -10.49
C GLN A 3 -54.38 -29.20 -9.34
N LEU A 4 -53.73 -29.81 -8.35
CA LEU A 4 -52.96 -29.11 -7.32
C LEU A 4 -51.67 -28.55 -7.94
N VAL A 5 -51.50 -27.24 -7.87
CA VAL A 5 -50.22 -26.56 -8.11
C VAL A 5 -49.40 -26.63 -6.82
N LEU A 6 -48.27 -27.32 -6.87
CA LEU A 6 -47.30 -27.37 -5.77
C LEU A 6 -46.41 -26.12 -5.85
N ILE A 7 -46.65 -25.13 -4.99
CA ILE A 7 -45.76 -23.97 -4.83
C ILE A 7 -44.64 -24.38 -3.86
N CYS A 8 -43.43 -24.58 -4.37
CA CYS A 8 -42.23 -24.70 -3.55
C CYS A 8 -41.88 -23.35 -2.92
N VAL A 9 -42.39 -23.11 -1.71
CA VAL A 9 -41.89 -22.05 -0.82
C VAL A 9 -40.69 -22.61 -0.07
N ASN A 10 -39.48 -22.35 -0.54
CA ASN A 10 -38.24 -22.49 0.23
C ASN A 10 -37.23 -21.42 -0.20
N LEU A 11 -37.57 -20.15 0.07
CA LEU A 11 -36.60 -19.08 0.20
C LEU A 11 -36.51 -18.71 1.68
N ILE A 12 -35.95 -19.62 2.47
CA ILE A 12 -35.40 -19.23 3.77
C ILE A 12 -34.16 -18.43 3.43
N GLY A 13 -34.27 -17.10 3.52
CA GLY A 13 -33.14 -16.20 3.42
C GLY A 13 -32.03 -16.67 4.34
N GLN A 14 -30.89 -17.06 3.77
CA GLN A 14 -29.67 -17.15 4.54
C GLN A 14 -29.46 -15.78 5.17
N ARG A 15 -29.57 -15.70 6.50
CA ARG A 15 -29.07 -14.52 7.22
C ARG A 15 -27.63 -14.32 6.74
N PRO A 16 -27.26 -13.12 6.27
CA PRO A 16 -25.88 -12.85 5.89
C PRO A 16 -24.98 -13.32 7.03
N THR A 17 -24.01 -14.19 6.75
CA THR A 17 -22.98 -14.53 7.72
C THR A 17 -22.40 -13.24 8.27
N PRO A 18 -22.39 -13.02 9.61
CA PRO A 18 -21.86 -11.80 10.19
C PRO A 18 -20.46 -11.53 9.64
N ARG A 19 -20.29 -10.39 8.98
CA ARG A 19 -19.05 -10.08 8.27
C ARG A 19 -17.96 -9.73 9.29
N LYS A 20 -16.74 -10.21 9.03
CA LYS A 20 -15.62 -10.11 9.96
C LYS A 20 -15.06 -8.69 10.02
N VAL A 21 -14.59 -8.32 11.21
CA VAL A 21 -13.75 -7.14 11.43
C VAL A 21 -12.33 -7.63 11.64
N TYR A 22 -11.46 -7.33 10.70
CA TYR A 22 -10.05 -7.71 10.78
C TYR A 22 -9.27 -6.65 11.55
N VAL A 23 -8.37 -7.08 12.43
CA VAL A 23 -7.44 -6.18 13.12
C VAL A 23 -6.03 -6.54 12.70
N VAL A 24 -5.35 -5.62 12.01
CA VAL A 24 -3.91 -5.71 11.76
C VAL A 24 -3.22 -4.92 12.85
N LEU A 25 -2.69 -5.63 13.84
CA LEU A 25 -1.89 -5.03 14.91
C LEU A 25 -0.41 -5.11 14.52
N TRP A 26 0.28 -3.98 14.53
CA TRP A 26 1.69 -3.93 14.18
C TRP A 26 2.53 -3.01 15.07
N PHE A 27 3.83 -3.24 15.06
CA PHE A 27 4.78 -2.55 15.92
C PHE A 27 6.01 -2.11 15.16
N ASP A 28 6.38 -0.85 15.31
CA ASP A 28 7.65 -0.31 14.83
C ASP A 28 8.72 -0.49 15.90
N THR A 29 9.57 -1.50 15.67
CA THR A 29 10.61 -1.93 16.60
C THR A 29 11.92 -1.26 16.21
N GLU A 30 12.04 -0.01 16.65
CA GLU A 30 12.98 0.98 16.07
C GLU A 30 14.14 1.40 16.98
N ASP A 31 13.93 1.50 18.29
CA ASP A 31 14.96 2.02 19.20
C ASP A 31 16.11 1.02 19.40
N TYR A 32 17.23 1.28 18.73
CA TYR A 32 18.47 0.51 18.87
C TYR A 32 19.48 1.13 19.84
N ILE A 33 19.08 2.16 20.61
CA ILE A 33 19.90 2.86 21.60
C ILE A 33 19.63 2.30 23.00
N LEU A 34 18.39 2.30 23.50
CA LEU A 34 18.11 1.88 24.88
C LEU A 34 17.82 0.37 25.01
N PRO A 35 18.50 -0.37 25.91
CA PRO A 35 18.20 -1.77 26.20
C PRO A 35 16.77 -2.02 26.70
N GLU A 36 16.18 -1.07 27.43
CA GLU A 36 14.83 -1.20 27.99
C GLU A 36 13.76 -1.32 26.89
N SER A 37 14.04 -0.78 25.69
CA SER A 37 13.15 -0.95 24.53
C SER A 37 13.13 -2.40 24.04
N ASP A 38 14.23 -3.15 24.20
CA ASP A 38 14.28 -4.58 23.94
C ASP A 38 13.30 -5.34 24.87
N ASP A 39 13.24 -4.94 26.15
CA ASP A 39 12.35 -5.54 27.15
C ASP A 39 10.88 -5.18 26.90
N ALA A 40 10.59 -3.94 26.50
CA ALA A 40 9.25 -3.51 26.13
C ALA A 40 8.73 -4.32 24.93
N ALA A 41 9.54 -4.51 23.88
CA ALA A 41 9.19 -5.31 22.72
C ALA A 41 8.89 -6.76 23.12
N LYS A 42 9.72 -7.36 23.99
CA LYS A 42 9.50 -8.70 24.53
C LYS A 42 8.22 -8.81 25.34
N ARG A 43 7.90 -7.83 26.20
CA ARG A 43 6.67 -7.83 27.01
C ARG A 43 5.43 -7.83 26.13
N LEU A 44 5.40 -6.95 25.13
CA LEU A 44 4.28 -6.85 24.18
C LEU A 44 4.08 -8.16 23.40
N ALA A 45 5.16 -8.72 22.83
CA ALA A 45 5.13 -9.98 22.10
C ALA A 45 4.70 -11.16 22.99
N THR A 46 5.21 -11.24 24.21
CA THR A 46 4.87 -12.30 25.16
C THR A 46 3.38 -12.25 25.52
N PHE A 47 2.87 -11.06 25.87
CA PHE A 47 1.45 -10.87 26.15
C PHE A 47 0.57 -11.27 24.97
N LEU A 48 0.89 -10.84 23.74
CA LEU A 48 0.10 -11.20 22.56
C LEU A 48 0.10 -12.72 22.31
N THR A 49 1.26 -13.35 22.47
CA THR A 49 1.39 -14.82 22.41
C THR A 49 0.49 -15.51 23.44
N GLU A 50 0.48 -15.03 24.69
CA GLU A 50 -0.38 -15.56 25.76
C GLU A 50 -1.88 -15.35 25.46
N GLN A 51 -2.22 -14.28 24.75
CA GLN A 51 -3.57 -14.04 24.24
C GLN A 51 -3.89 -14.88 22.98
N GLY A 52 -2.98 -15.69 22.46
CA GLY A 52 -3.18 -16.41 21.20
C GLY A 52 -3.36 -15.48 20.00
N ILE A 53 -2.82 -14.26 20.06
CA ILE A 53 -2.85 -13.26 19.00
C ILE A 53 -1.49 -13.21 18.33
N GLN A 54 -1.48 -13.22 16.99
CA GLN A 54 -0.29 -12.91 16.22
C GLN A 54 -0.38 -11.49 15.63
N ALA A 55 0.65 -10.68 15.89
CA ALA A 55 0.82 -9.34 15.32
C ALA A 55 1.96 -9.32 14.28
N THR A 56 2.29 -8.14 13.79
CA THR A 56 3.45 -7.91 12.90
C THR A 56 4.45 -6.96 13.58
N PHE A 57 5.69 -7.38 13.80
CA PHE A 57 6.75 -6.51 14.32
C PHE A 57 7.66 -6.10 13.16
N LYS A 58 7.58 -4.84 12.73
CA LYS A 58 8.50 -4.25 11.76
C LYS A 58 9.80 -3.91 12.49
N VAL A 59 10.94 -4.46 12.03
CA VAL A 59 12.23 -4.32 12.74
C VAL A 59 13.21 -3.54 11.89
N VAL A 60 13.84 -2.54 12.50
CA VAL A 60 14.95 -1.79 11.89
C VAL A 60 16.17 -2.71 11.76
N GLY A 61 16.90 -2.65 10.64
CA GLY A 61 18.11 -3.46 10.44
C GLY A 61 19.13 -3.29 11.58
N GLU A 62 19.37 -2.06 12.00
CA GLU A 62 20.26 -1.74 13.12
C GLU A 62 19.74 -2.26 14.47
N LYS A 63 18.43 -2.26 14.69
CA LYS A 63 17.82 -2.88 15.87
C LYS A 63 18.06 -4.37 15.89
N ALA A 64 17.87 -5.06 14.77
CA ALA A 64 18.14 -6.49 14.68
C ALA A 64 19.62 -6.79 15.02
N ARG A 65 20.56 -6.07 14.42
CA ARG A 65 22.00 -6.19 14.73
C ARG A 65 22.30 -5.88 16.21
N THR A 66 21.65 -4.88 16.81
CA THR A 66 21.80 -4.55 18.23
C THR A 66 21.33 -5.69 19.13
N LEU A 67 20.15 -6.29 18.85
CA LEU A 67 19.65 -7.44 19.61
C LEU A 67 20.63 -8.62 19.57
N GLU A 68 21.20 -8.90 18.38
CA GLU A 68 22.21 -9.94 18.19
C GLU A 68 23.49 -9.63 19.00
N ARG A 69 24.04 -8.42 18.89
CA ARG A 69 25.24 -7.99 19.64
C ARG A 69 25.05 -8.00 21.15
N ARG A 70 23.84 -7.70 21.63
CA ARG A 70 23.48 -7.75 23.06
C ARG A 70 23.14 -9.16 23.54
N HIS A 71 23.21 -10.16 22.65
CA HIS A 71 22.81 -11.55 22.95
C HIS A 71 21.37 -11.68 23.49
N ARG A 72 20.45 -10.81 23.03
CA ARG A 72 19.03 -10.82 23.40
C ARG A 72 18.24 -11.90 22.67
N THR A 73 18.72 -13.15 22.76
CA THR A 73 18.06 -14.31 22.15
C THR A 73 16.65 -14.53 22.69
N ASP A 74 16.40 -14.10 23.92
CA ASP A 74 15.09 -14.12 24.55
C ASP A 74 14.07 -13.18 23.88
N VAL A 75 14.51 -11.99 23.45
CA VAL A 75 13.68 -11.01 22.73
C VAL A 75 13.43 -11.49 21.30
N ILE A 76 14.50 -11.92 20.61
CA ILE A 76 14.40 -12.47 19.26
C ILE A 76 13.41 -13.64 19.24
N ALA A 77 13.51 -14.57 20.19
CA ALA A 77 12.61 -15.71 20.29
C ALA A 77 11.14 -15.32 20.59
N ALA A 78 10.91 -14.26 21.37
CA ALA A 78 9.56 -13.77 21.64
C ALA A 78 8.93 -13.16 20.36
N LEU A 79 9.68 -12.30 19.67
CA LEU A 79 9.24 -11.66 18.42
C LEU A 79 9.03 -12.68 17.29
N GLN A 80 9.84 -13.73 17.21
CA GLN A 80 9.71 -14.80 16.22
C GLN A 80 8.39 -15.59 16.28
N LYS A 81 7.60 -15.45 17.35
CA LYS A 81 6.25 -16.04 17.43
C LYS A 81 5.19 -15.25 16.64
N HIS A 82 5.58 -14.08 16.15
CA HIS A 82 4.80 -13.16 15.35
C HIS A 82 5.37 -13.02 13.94
N ALA A 83 4.66 -12.31 13.06
CA ALA A 83 5.20 -11.97 11.75
C ALA A 83 6.26 -10.88 11.89
N ILE A 84 7.35 -10.99 11.12
CA ILE A 84 8.42 -9.99 11.10
C ILE A 84 8.30 -9.15 9.82
N GLY A 85 8.34 -7.83 9.97
CA GLY A 85 8.43 -6.86 8.88
C GLY A 85 9.78 -6.13 8.87
N TYR A 86 10.04 -5.38 7.80
CA TYR A 86 11.25 -4.56 7.66
C TYR A 86 10.93 -3.07 7.85
N HIS A 87 11.78 -2.36 8.59
CA HIS A 87 11.53 -0.96 8.98
C HIS A 87 12.73 -0.04 8.71
N ALA A 88 13.28 -0.10 7.50
CA ALA A 88 14.51 0.56 7.10
C ALA A 88 15.78 0.07 7.84
N ASN A 89 16.95 0.40 7.29
CA ASN A 89 18.22 -0.18 7.70
C ASN A 89 18.72 0.51 8.98
N THR A 90 18.63 1.84 8.99
CA THR A 90 19.10 2.70 10.07
C THR A 90 18.05 3.68 10.59
N HIS A 91 16.82 3.59 10.08
CA HIS A 91 15.65 4.37 10.49
C HIS A 91 15.85 5.90 10.41
N SER A 92 16.38 6.51 11.46
CA SER A 92 16.50 7.96 11.64
C SER A 92 17.88 8.54 11.28
N GLN A 93 18.88 7.70 10.97
CA GLN A 93 20.18 8.22 10.51
C GLN A 93 20.06 8.84 9.10
N HIS A 94 20.67 10.01 8.94
CA HIS A 94 20.61 10.76 7.69
C HIS A 94 21.62 10.29 6.63
N PRO A 95 21.30 10.43 5.33
CA PRO A 95 19.98 10.81 4.82
C PRO A 95 18.95 9.67 4.98
N THR A 96 17.72 10.01 5.38
CA THR A 96 16.59 9.07 5.44
C THR A 96 16.00 8.81 4.05
N PRO A 97 15.11 7.80 3.87
CA PRO A 97 14.54 7.45 2.56
C PRO A 97 14.06 8.62 1.70
N ALA A 98 13.17 9.46 2.21
CA ALA A 98 12.69 10.63 1.46
C ALA A 98 13.83 11.62 1.13
N GLU A 99 14.81 11.80 2.01
CA GLU A 99 15.91 12.75 1.76
C GLU A 99 16.78 12.33 0.58
N TYR A 100 17.25 11.07 0.55
CA TYR A 100 18.10 10.64 -0.57
C TYR A 100 17.31 10.39 -1.85
N GLU A 101 16.02 10.08 -1.77
CA GLU A 101 15.14 9.91 -2.95
C GLU A 101 14.67 11.24 -3.56
N SER A 102 14.65 12.32 -2.77
CA SER A 102 14.11 13.63 -3.19
C SER A 102 14.74 14.24 -4.45
N LEU A 103 15.92 13.76 -4.83
CA LEU A 103 16.69 14.25 -5.99
C LEU A 103 16.83 13.21 -7.10
N LEU A 104 16.22 12.03 -6.96
CA LEU A 104 16.44 10.89 -7.84
C LEU A 104 15.22 10.60 -8.71
N ASN A 105 15.47 10.24 -9.96
CA ASN A 105 14.41 9.76 -10.84
C ASN A 105 13.94 8.35 -10.41
N TRP A 106 12.94 7.82 -11.10
CA TRP A 106 12.31 6.54 -10.77
C TRP A 106 13.31 5.37 -10.70
N GLU A 107 14.14 5.21 -11.73
CA GLU A 107 15.05 4.08 -11.86
C GLU A 107 16.27 4.22 -10.93
N THR A 108 16.88 5.41 -10.88
CA THR A 108 18.05 5.64 -9.99
C THR A 108 17.66 5.64 -8.53
N GLY A 109 16.46 6.12 -8.22
CA GLY A 109 15.88 6.06 -6.87
C GLY A 109 15.69 4.62 -6.41
N ALA A 110 15.02 3.79 -7.21
CA ALA A 110 14.85 2.36 -6.87
C ALA A 110 16.20 1.65 -6.63
N ALA A 111 17.21 1.92 -7.47
CA ALA A 111 18.56 1.40 -7.30
C ALA A 111 19.21 1.90 -5.99
N GLU A 112 19.08 3.18 -5.67
CA GLU A 112 19.64 3.78 -4.45
C GLU A 112 18.96 3.26 -3.19
N PHE A 113 17.61 3.15 -3.19
CA PHE A 113 16.87 2.48 -2.14
C PHE A 113 17.44 1.09 -1.89
N THR A 114 17.61 0.29 -2.95
CA THR A 114 18.18 -1.05 -2.82
C THR A 114 19.59 -1.04 -2.25
N ARG A 115 20.45 -0.13 -2.73
CA ARG A 115 21.82 -0.02 -2.25
C ARG A 115 21.90 0.29 -0.75
N ARG A 116 20.99 1.12 -0.22
CA ARG A 116 20.99 1.56 1.19
C ARG A 116 20.25 0.60 2.12
N GLU A 117 19.13 0.07 1.65
CA GLU A 117 18.15 -0.62 2.48
C GLU A 117 18.30 -2.14 2.44
N ARG A 118 18.75 -2.71 1.32
CA ARG A 118 18.84 -4.17 1.20
C ARG A 118 19.70 -4.85 2.28
N PRO A 119 20.87 -4.31 2.69
CA PRO A 119 21.65 -4.90 3.76
C PRO A 119 20.88 -5.04 5.09
N GLY A 120 20.06 -4.05 5.43
CA GLY A 120 19.21 -4.09 6.63
C GLY A 120 18.14 -5.17 6.53
N TYR A 121 17.49 -5.29 5.37
CA TYR A 121 16.52 -6.34 5.10
C TYR A 121 17.11 -7.74 5.27
N ASP A 122 18.29 -7.98 4.68
CA ASP A 122 18.95 -9.28 4.73
C ASP A 122 19.40 -9.63 6.16
N ASP A 123 19.85 -8.65 6.94
CA ASP A 123 20.18 -8.84 8.37
C ASP A 123 18.94 -9.20 9.20
N VAL A 124 17.82 -8.50 9.01
CA VAL A 124 16.56 -8.85 9.71
C VAL A 124 16.16 -10.28 9.36
N GLN A 125 16.21 -10.65 8.08
CA GLN A 125 15.89 -12.01 7.63
C GLN A 125 16.79 -13.05 8.30
N ARG A 126 18.10 -12.81 8.33
CA ARG A 126 19.09 -13.71 8.91
C ARG A 126 18.90 -13.89 10.41
N ILE A 127 18.74 -12.79 11.15
CA ILE A 127 18.68 -12.78 12.61
C ILE A 127 17.36 -13.38 13.11
N PHE A 128 16.24 -13.00 12.49
CA PHE A 128 14.93 -13.53 12.86
C PHE A 128 14.56 -14.83 12.17
N LYS A 129 15.37 -15.33 11.23
CA LYS A 129 15.13 -16.58 10.48
C LYS A 129 13.74 -16.62 9.84
N GLN A 130 13.24 -15.45 9.43
CA GLN A 130 11.95 -15.26 8.79
C GLN A 130 12.12 -14.24 7.68
N LYS A 131 11.53 -14.51 6.51
CA LYS A 131 11.47 -13.50 5.45
C LYS A 131 10.60 -12.33 5.92
N PRO A 132 11.11 -11.08 5.94
CA PRO A 132 10.28 -9.94 6.30
C PRO A 132 9.06 -9.84 5.35
N CYS A 133 7.85 -9.79 5.92
CA CYS A 133 6.60 -9.92 5.18
C CYS A 133 6.05 -8.59 4.63
N CYS A 134 6.50 -7.47 5.19
CA CYS A 134 6.07 -6.13 4.81
C CYS A 134 7.21 -5.13 4.98
N TYR A 135 7.03 -3.95 4.41
CA TYR A 135 7.84 -2.78 4.69
C TYR A 135 6.98 -1.70 5.35
N GLY A 136 7.56 -1.01 6.32
CA GLY A 136 7.09 0.28 6.79
C GLY A 136 8.23 1.29 6.80
N GLN A 137 7.94 2.52 6.42
CA GLN A 137 8.91 3.60 6.35
C GLN A 137 9.25 4.16 7.73
N PRO A 138 10.44 4.74 7.93
CA PRO A 138 10.74 5.45 9.15
C PRO A 138 10.01 6.79 9.18
N GLY A 139 9.17 7.02 10.20
CA GLY A 139 8.40 8.25 10.36
C GLY A 139 7.63 8.67 9.10
N ASN A 140 7.71 9.95 8.74
CA ASN A 140 7.12 10.48 7.50
C ASN A 140 8.08 10.40 6.30
N SER A 141 9.09 9.53 6.32
CA SER A 141 10.08 9.37 5.25
C SER A 141 9.59 8.45 4.11
N TRP A 142 8.56 8.92 3.40
CA TRP A 142 7.94 8.21 2.29
C TRP A 142 8.59 8.54 0.94
N ALA A 143 8.73 7.53 0.07
CA ALA A 143 9.16 7.71 -1.31
C ALA A 143 8.53 6.64 -2.23
N PRO A 144 7.97 7.02 -3.40
CA PRO A 144 7.35 6.07 -4.32
C PRO A 144 8.36 5.13 -4.98
N GLN A 145 9.64 5.50 -5.04
CA GLN A 145 10.73 4.68 -5.61
C GLN A 145 11.01 3.40 -4.78
N ALA A 146 10.53 3.32 -3.53
CA ALA A 146 10.68 2.12 -2.71
C ALA A 146 9.89 0.92 -3.27
N PHE A 147 8.75 1.15 -3.94
CA PHE A 147 7.83 0.11 -4.39
C PHE A 147 8.46 -0.91 -5.37
N PRO A 148 9.13 -0.51 -6.47
CA PRO A 148 9.80 -1.47 -7.35
C PRO A 148 10.90 -2.27 -6.65
N SER A 149 11.66 -1.64 -5.74
CA SER A 149 12.69 -2.31 -4.95
C SER A 149 12.09 -3.39 -4.05
N LEU A 150 11.04 -3.06 -3.29
CA LEU A 150 10.33 -3.99 -2.42
C LEU A 150 9.73 -5.16 -3.20
N ALA A 151 9.12 -4.89 -4.36
CA ALA A 151 8.61 -5.92 -5.26
C ALA A 151 9.73 -6.90 -5.68
N SER A 152 10.91 -6.37 -6.04
CA SER A 152 12.06 -7.20 -6.44
C SER A 152 12.60 -8.10 -5.32
N TRP A 153 12.37 -7.74 -4.06
CA TRP A 153 12.73 -8.57 -2.89
C TRP A 153 11.61 -9.57 -2.54
N GLY A 154 10.49 -9.50 -3.25
CA GLY A 154 9.28 -10.27 -3.00
C GLY A 154 8.58 -9.86 -1.70
N VAL A 155 8.60 -8.56 -1.38
CA VAL A 155 7.79 -7.93 -0.32
C VAL A 155 6.54 -7.34 -0.96
N GLY A 156 5.38 -7.92 -0.68
CA GLY A 156 4.11 -7.58 -1.32
C GLY A 156 3.19 -6.67 -0.50
N LEU A 157 3.63 -6.21 0.67
CA LEU A 157 2.84 -5.42 1.61
C LEU A 157 3.62 -4.19 2.09
N TYR A 158 3.02 -3.02 1.88
CA TYR A 158 3.37 -1.76 2.52
C TYR A 158 2.42 -1.55 3.71
N LEU A 159 2.96 -1.57 4.92
CA LEU A 159 2.19 -1.51 6.17
C LEU A 159 2.73 -0.36 7.01
N ASP A 160 2.03 0.77 6.99
CA ASP A 160 2.43 1.97 7.73
C ASP A 160 1.26 2.94 7.91
N GLU A 161 1.49 4.13 8.44
CA GLU A 161 0.48 5.19 8.58
C GLU A 161 1.08 6.57 8.32
N ALA A 162 0.67 7.22 7.22
CA ALA A 162 0.95 8.63 6.92
C ALA A 162 0.01 9.15 5.81
N ALA A 163 0.15 10.42 5.43
CA ALA A 163 -0.81 11.12 4.57
C ALA A 163 -0.47 11.15 3.06
N HIS A 164 0.70 10.63 2.65
CA HIS A 164 1.24 10.78 1.29
C HIS A 164 0.34 10.24 0.17
N VAL A 165 -0.25 9.07 0.39
CA VAL A 165 -1.17 8.40 -0.55
C VAL A 165 -2.24 7.68 0.26
N GLY A 166 -3.46 7.56 -0.25
CA GLY A 166 -4.51 6.82 0.45
C GLY A 166 -5.76 6.62 -0.40
N LEU A 167 -6.62 5.70 0.01
CA LEU A 167 -7.87 5.44 -0.72
C LEU A 167 -9.06 5.40 0.23
N ASN A 168 -9.54 6.59 0.58
CA ASN A 168 -10.72 6.80 1.43
C ASN A 168 -10.65 6.12 2.81
N GLY A 169 -9.46 5.83 3.32
CA GLY A 169 -9.27 5.13 4.59
C GLY A 169 -9.33 3.60 4.50
N GLN A 170 -9.28 3.02 3.29
CA GLN A 170 -9.38 1.58 3.06
C GLN A 170 -8.10 1.01 2.44
N PRO A 171 -7.78 -0.29 2.62
CA PRO A 171 -6.68 -0.94 1.93
C PRO A 171 -6.75 -0.79 0.41
N PHE A 172 -5.59 -0.60 -0.22
CA PHE A 172 -5.49 -0.35 -1.66
C PHE A 172 -4.23 -0.95 -2.26
N TYR A 173 -4.20 -1.09 -3.57
CA TYR A 173 -2.98 -1.38 -4.32
C TYR A 173 -2.39 -0.09 -4.86
N TYR A 174 -1.06 0.05 -4.73
CA TYR A 174 -0.25 1.12 -5.30
C TYR A 174 1.17 0.60 -5.49
N GLY A 175 1.80 0.93 -6.62
CA GLY A 175 3.10 0.38 -7.02
C GLY A 175 3.11 -1.15 -7.14
N GLY A 176 1.94 -1.78 -7.33
CA GLY A 176 1.77 -3.23 -7.36
C GLY A 176 1.81 -3.94 -5.99
N LEU A 177 1.96 -3.20 -4.89
CA LEU A 177 1.94 -3.74 -3.53
C LEU A 177 0.59 -3.47 -2.87
N LEU A 178 0.16 -4.37 -1.97
CA LEU A 178 -0.92 -4.08 -1.06
C LEU A 178 -0.46 -3.00 -0.07
N ASN A 179 -1.25 -1.96 0.10
CA ASN A 179 -1.03 -0.88 1.06
C ASN A 179 -2.13 -0.94 2.12
N ILE A 180 -1.71 -1.10 3.36
CA ILE A 180 -2.53 -0.82 4.55
C ILE A 180 -1.89 0.42 5.15
N PHE A 181 -2.38 1.57 4.68
CA PHE A 181 -1.77 2.88 4.85
C PHE A 181 -2.83 3.97 4.72
N ASN A 182 -2.68 5.10 5.41
CA ASN A 182 -3.67 6.18 5.44
C ASN A 182 -5.06 5.66 5.86
N THR A 183 -5.11 4.90 6.96
CA THR A 183 -6.34 4.27 7.46
C THR A 183 -7.03 5.17 8.49
N LYS A 184 -8.35 5.03 8.66
CA LYS A 184 -9.13 5.98 9.49
C LYS A 184 -9.30 5.53 10.92
N GLU A 185 -9.56 4.26 11.15
CA GLU A 185 -10.07 3.77 12.42
C GLU A 185 -8.97 3.61 13.47
N GLY A 186 -7.89 2.92 13.11
CA GLY A 186 -6.83 2.59 14.06
C GLY A 186 -6.14 3.78 14.72
N PRO A 187 -5.78 4.86 14.00
CA PRO A 187 -5.22 6.07 14.63
C PRO A 187 -6.11 6.66 15.73
N GLN A 188 -7.43 6.51 15.62
CA GLN A 188 -8.37 7.03 16.62
C GLN A 188 -8.46 6.16 17.89
N LEU A 189 -7.87 4.96 17.87
CA LEU A 189 -7.78 4.05 19.01
C LEU A 189 -6.45 4.19 19.77
N ARG A 190 -5.57 5.12 19.37
CA ARG A 190 -4.29 5.34 20.02
C ARG A 190 -4.44 6.03 21.39
N PRO A 191 -3.48 5.82 22.31
CA PRO A 191 -3.47 6.49 23.60
C PRO A 191 -3.25 7.99 23.42
N ASN A 192 -3.79 8.78 24.34
CA ASN A 192 -3.32 10.15 24.57
C ASN A 192 -1.94 10.13 25.25
N ASP A 193 -1.29 11.29 25.39
CA ASP A 193 0.08 11.40 25.94
C ASP A 193 0.27 10.74 27.33
N GLU A 194 -0.81 10.75 28.12
CA GLU A 194 -0.88 10.22 29.49
C GLU A 194 -1.38 8.77 29.59
N TRP A 195 -1.81 8.16 28.48
CA TRP A 195 -2.35 6.80 28.39
C TRP A 195 -3.60 6.55 29.25
N THR A 196 -4.46 7.55 29.37
CA THR A 196 -5.64 7.52 30.26
C THR A 196 -6.97 7.36 29.53
N ASN A 197 -7.00 7.47 28.20
CA ASN A 197 -8.22 7.49 27.39
C ASN A 197 -8.75 6.09 26.98
N ILE A 198 -8.50 5.05 27.78
CA ILE A 198 -8.88 3.67 27.40
C ILE A 198 -10.39 3.49 27.15
N GLU A 199 -11.24 4.12 27.94
CA GLU A 199 -12.70 4.02 27.77
C GLU A 199 -13.20 4.72 26.50
N GLU A 200 -12.53 5.80 26.08
CA GLU A 200 -12.81 6.45 24.80
C GLU A 200 -12.46 5.51 23.63
N SER A 201 -11.27 4.88 23.67
CA SER A 201 -10.84 3.94 22.64
C SER A 201 -11.74 2.70 22.57
N LYS A 202 -12.21 2.18 23.72
CA LYS A 202 -13.23 1.10 23.76
C LYS A 202 -14.56 1.54 23.15
N THR A 203 -14.96 2.79 23.37
CA THR A 203 -16.19 3.35 22.80
C THR A 203 -16.08 3.48 21.28
N LYS A 204 -14.97 4.06 20.78
CA LYS A 204 -14.70 4.17 19.34
C LYS A 204 -14.61 2.82 18.66
N PHE A 205 -13.90 1.86 19.26
CA PHE A 205 -13.81 0.51 18.68
C PHE A 205 -15.18 -0.14 18.54
N ARG A 206 -16.06 -0.01 19.54
CA ARG A 206 -17.44 -0.51 19.46
C ARG A 206 -18.20 0.11 18.29
N GLN A 207 -18.07 1.42 18.08
CA GLN A 207 -18.70 2.12 16.96
C GLN A 207 -18.17 1.60 15.61
N PHE A 208 -16.85 1.44 15.46
CA PHE A 208 -16.24 0.89 14.26
C PHE A 208 -16.71 -0.54 14.00
N TYR A 209 -16.73 -1.37 15.04
CA TYR A 209 -17.24 -2.73 14.98
C TYR A 209 -18.69 -2.79 14.48
N GLU A 210 -19.59 -2.01 15.08
CA GLU A 210 -21.00 -1.95 14.70
C GLU A 210 -21.19 -1.42 13.27
N GLN A 211 -20.39 -0.46 12.83
CA GLN A 211 -20.43 0.07 11.47
C GLN A 211 -19.92 -0.97 10.45
N MET A 212 -18.75 -1.56 10.68
CA MET A 212 -18.12 -2.50 9.77
C MET A 212 -18.94 -3.78 9.60
N THR A 213 -19.44 -4.36 10.71
CA THR A 213 -20.30 -5.55 10.67
C THR A 213 -21.60 -5.32 9.88
N ARG A 214 -22.15 -4.09 9.89
CA ARG A 214 -23.32 -3.70 9.07
C ARG A 214 -22.97 -3.47 7.59
N ASN A 215 -21.75 -3.06 7.29
CA ASN A 215 -21.33 -2.59 5.96
C ASN A 215 -20.43 -3.57 5.19
N GLY A 216 -20.55 -4.88 5.45
CA GLY A 216 -19.82 -5.89 4.67
C GLY A 216 -18.50 -6.35 5.31
N GLY A 217 -18.16 -5.90 6.51
CA GLY A 217 -16.90 -6.15 7.20
C GLY A 217 -15.98 -4.94 7.16
N GLY A 218 -14.73 -5.10 7.59
CA GLY A 218 -13.75 -4.03 7.54
C GLY A 218 -12.40 -4.42 8.14
N LEU A 219 -11.46 -3.50 8.08
CA LEU A 219 -10.12 -3.67 8.62
C LEU A 219 -9.76 -2.47 9.49
N VAL A 220 -9.22 -2.74 10.68
CA VAL A 220 -8.62 -1.75 11.59
C VAL A 220 -7.11 -1.99 11.59
N SER A 221 -6.33 -1.02 11.13
CA SER A 221 -4.86 -1.04 11.18
C SER A 221 -4.39 -0.25 12.40
N LEU A 222 -3.91 -0.95 13.44
CA LEU A 222 -3.50 -0.33 14.69
C LEU A 222 -2.01 -0.55 14.91
N TYR A 223 -1.30 0.53 15.21
CA TYR A 223 0.15 0.52 15.43
C TYR A 223 0.55 0.99 16.80
N PHE A 224 1.72 0.53 17.24
CA PHE A 224 2.43 1.01 18.42
C PHE A 224 3.95 0.98 18.17
N HIS A 225 4.72 1.65 19.01
CA HIS A 225 6.18 1.57 19.03
C HIS A 225 6.58 1.00 20.39
N PRO A 226 7.30 -0.12 20.53
CA PRO A 226 7.67 -0.64 21.84
C PRO A 226 8.40 0.38 22.72
N CYS A 227 9.16 1.27 22.09
CA CYS A 227 9.86 2.37 22.73
C CYS A 227 8.87 3.37 23.41
N GLU A 228 7.70 3.63 22.83
CA GLU A 228 6.76 4.66 23.33
C GLU A 228 6.14 4.31 24.69
N PHE A 229 6.16 3.03 25.08
CA PHE A 229 5.72 2.54 26.39
C PHE A 229 6.69 2.91 27.52
N ILE A 230 7.95 3.23 27.18
CA ILE A 230 9.01 3.43 28.17
C ILE A 230 9.66 4.81 28.09
N HIS A 231 9.63 5.50 26.95
CA HIS A 231 10.30 6.79 26.81
C HIS A 231 9.40 7.97 27.10
N SER A 232 9.92 8.97 27.81
CA SER A 232 9.31 10.30 27.87
C SER A 232 9.58 11.11 26.59
N GLN A 233 10.63 10.75 25.84
CA GLN A 233 11.02 11.35 24.58
C GLN A 233 11.66 10.29 23.68
N PHE A 234 11.28 10.25 22.41
CA PHE A 234 11.79 9.24 21.47
C PHE A 234 13.32 9.32 21.32
N TRP A 235 13.93 8.14 21.16
CA TRP A 235 15.37 7.92 21.01
C TRP A 235 15.97 8.59 19.78
N ASP A 236 15.17 8.75 18.73
CA ASP A 236 15.56 9.28 17.43
C ASP A 236 15.80 10.79 17.45
N MET A 237 15.43 11.49 18.52
CA MET A 237 15.76 12.91 18.72
C MET A 237 17.28 13.19 18.71
N ASN A 238 18.11 12.17 18.80
CA ASN A 238 19.55 12.23 18.48
C ASN A 238 19.83 12.71 17.05
N PHE A 239 18.90 12.48 16.12
CA PHE A 239 19.00 12.80 14.70
C PHE A 239 18.10 13.99 14.30
N ALA A 240 17.48 14.66 15.27
CA ALA A 240 16.55 15.75 15.00
C ALA A 240 17.16 16.86 14.12
N ARG A 241 16.35 17.40 13.20
CA ARG A 241 16.72 18.50 12.31
C ARG A 241 17.94 18.21 11.43
N GLY A 242 18.07 16.98 10.93
CA GLY A 242 19.18 16.60 10.04
C GLY A 242 20.50 16.29 10.75
N ALA A 243 20.48 16.14 12.09
CA ALA A 243 21.69 15.85 12.84
C ALA A 243 22.12 14.39 12.62
N ASN A 244 23.43 14.14 12.49
CA ASN A 244 23.94 12.77 12.34
C ASN A 244 25.19 12.54 13.21
N PRO A 245 25.06 12.64 14.55
CA PRO A 245 26.20 12.49 15.43
C PRO A 245 26.77 11.06 15.37
N PRO A 246 28.09 10.89 15.56
CA PRO A 246 28.68 9.56 15.70
C PRO A 246 28.15 8.86 16.96
N ARG A 247 28.26 7.52 16.99
CA ARG A 247 27.63 6.68 18.03
C ARG A 247 28.03 7.02 19.46
N ASP A 248 29.28 7.41 19.67
CA ASP A 248 29.83 7.80 20.97
C ASP A 248 29.23 9.10 21.52
N GLN A 249 28.52 9.87 20.68
CA GLN A 249 27.83 11.09 21.07
C GLN A 249 26.31 10.92 21.18
N TRP A 250 25.78 9.72 20.92
CA TRP A 250 24.36 9.44 21.07
C TRP A 250 23.94 9.56 22.54
N ARG A 251 22.85 10.28 22.76
CA ARG A 251 22.24 10.52 24.07
C ARG A 251 21.19 9.46 24.37
N THR A 252 21.14 9.04 25.62
CA THR A 252 20.02 8.28 26.18
C THR A 252 19.03 9.24 26.82
N TYR A 253 17.75 9.10 26.49
CA TYR A 253 16.69 9.92 27.08
C TYR A 253 16.12 9.25 28.34
N PRO A 254 15.63 10.03 29.32
CA PRO A 254 15.00 9.48 30.51
C PRO A 254 13.81 8.56 30.20
N LEU A 255 13.65 7.54 31.03
CA LEU A 255 12.47 6.69 31.00
C LEU A 255 11.28 7.41 31.66
N ARG A 256 10.06 7.05 31.25
CA ARG A 256 8.84 7.41 31.96
C ARG A 256 8.89 6.86 33.40
N PRO A 257 8.24 7.53 34.37
CA PRO A 257 8.07 7.00 35.72
C PRO A 257 7.47 5.57 35.70
N PRO A 258 7.83 4.68 36.64
CA PRO A 258 7.31 3.30 36.68
C PRO A 258 5.79 3.20 36.51
N ASP A 259 5.02 4.00 37.26
CA ASP A 259 3.55 3.98 37.17
C ASP A 259 3.03 4.40 35.80
N SER A 260 3.71 5.35 35.13
CA SER A 260 3.37 5.77 33.78
C SER A 260 3.61 4.66 32.75
N ARG A 261 4.71 3.91 32.91
CA ARG A 261 5.00 2.73 32.06
C ARG A 261 3.95 1.64 32.24
N GLU A 262 3.60 1.32 33.49
CA GLU A 262 2.56 0.33 33.77
C GLU A 262 1.18 0.77 33.27
N ARG A 263 0.85 2.06 33.33
CA ARG A 263 -0.37 2.60 32.69
C ARG A 263 -0.36 2.37 31.19
N ALA A 264 0.76 2.63 30.51
CA ALA A 264 0.88 2.43 29.07
C ALA A 264 0.65 0.96 28.65
N PHE A 265 1.30 0.02 29.35
CA PHE A 265 1.07 -1.41 29.10
C PHE A 265 -0.37 -1.81 29.42
N SER A 266 -0.92 -1.35 30.55
CA SER A 266 -2.31 -1.64 30.94
C SER A 266 -3.32 -1.15 29.91
N TYR A 267 -3.14 0.04 29.35
CA TYR A 267 -3.96 0.57 28.27
C TYR A 267 -3.98 -0.40 27.07
N PHE A 268 -2.79 -0.78 26.59
CA PHE A 268 -2.65 -1.67 25.45
C PHE A 268 -3.30 -3.03 25.70
N GLU A 269 -3.00 -3.65 26.85
CA GLU A 269 -3.54 -4.96 27.18
C GLU A 269 -5.06 -4.94 27.31
N GLN A 270 -5.63 -3.89 27.92
CA GLN A 270 -7.08 -3.72 28.03
C GLN A 270 -7.75 -3.53 26.67
N LEU A 271 -7.15 -2.72 25.79
CA LEU A 271 -7.69 -2.49 24.45
C LEU A 271 -7.68 -3.80 23.63
N VAL A 272 -6.57 -4.54 23.65
CA VAL A 272 -6.46 -5.83 22.94
C VAL A 272 -7.47 -6.84 23.47
N ARG A 273 -7.57 -7.02 24.80
CA ARG A 273 -8.55 -7.94 25.41
C ARG A 273 -9.99 -7.53 25.05
N TYR A 274 -10.26 -6.23 25.05
CA TYR A 274 -11.57 -5.69 24.68
C TYR A 274 -11.90 -5.99 23.21
N MET A 275 -11.03 -5.67 22.27
CA MET A 275 -11.24 -5.96 20.85
C MET A 275 -11.45 -7.47 20.60
N LYS A 276 -10.61 -8.31 21.23
CA LYS A 276 -10.70 -9.78 21.14
C LYS A 276 -12.03 -10.34 21.66
N SER A 277 -12.72 -9.65 22.58
CA SER A 277 -13.98 -10.12 23.15
C SER A 277 -15.16 -10.12 22.17
N PHE A 278 -15.03 -9.47 21.01
CA PHE A 278 -16.09 -9.37 20.02
C PHE A 278 -16.07 -10.57 19.06
N PRO A 279 -17.21 -11.25 18.83
CA PRO A 279 -17.24 -12.54 18.13
C PRO A 279 -16.90 -12.47 16.64
N GLN A 280 -17.03 -11.30 15.99
CA GLN A 280 -16.66 -11.11 14.58
C GLN A 280 -15.24 -10.54 14.40
N VAL A 281 -14.50 -10.30 15.48
CA VAL A 281 -13.13 -9.77 15.40
C VAL A 281 -12.14 -10.89 15.14
N GLN A 282 -11.27 -10.66 14.15
CA GLN A 282 -10.16 -11.55 13.85
C GLN A 282 -8.87 -10.75 13.73
N PHE A 283 -7.91 -11.02 14.62
CA PHE A 283 -6.56 -10.51 14.46
C PHE A 283 -5.86 -11.23 13.32
N ILE A 284 -5.21 -10.48 12.44
CA ILE A 284 -4.46 -11.02 11.30
C ILE A 284 -3.07 -10.38 11.22
N THR A 285 -2.12 -11.19 10.78
CA THR A 285 -0.74 -10.80 10.46
C THR A 285 -0.64 -10.22 9.06
N GLY A 286 0.47 -9.56 8.73
CA GLY A 286 0.77 -9.10 7.37
C GLY A 286 0.55 -10.18 6.28
N PRO A 287 1.12 -11.40 6.41
CA PRO A 287 0.89 -12.47 5.43
C PRO A 287 -0.58 -12.90 5.30
N GLN A 288 -1.35 -12.87 6.39
CA GLN A 288 -2.79 -13.15 6.34
C GLN A 288 -3.54 -12.02 5.64
N ALA A 289 -3.15 -10.76 5.85
CA ALA A 289 -3.71 -9.61 5.15
C ALA A 289 -3.42 -9.66 3.64
N THR A 290 -2.19 -10.00 3.23
CA THR A 290 -1.85 -10.18 1.80
C THR A 290 -2.67 -11.28 1.14
N ARG A 291 -2.95 -12.39 1.84
CA ARG A 291 -3.85 -13.43 1.32
C ARG A 291 -5.30 -12.97 1.26
N LEU A 292 -5.77 -12.32 2.33
CA LEU A 292 -7.13 -11.79 2.40
C LEU A 292 -7.40 -10.80 1.28
N TYR A 293 -6.46 -9.93 0.96
CA TYR A 293 -6.62 -8.89 -0.05
C TYR A 293 -5.97 -9.24 -1.38
N ALA A 294 -5.71 -10.52 -1.66
CA ALA A 294 -5.01 -10.95 -2.86
C ALA A 294 -5.63 -10.35 -4.13
N ASP A 295 -4.78 -9.85 -5.03
CA ASP A 295 -5.21 -9.16 -6.24
C ASP A 295 -5.87 -10.13 -7.22
N GLY A 296 -7.20 -10.17 -7.21
CA GLY A 296 -7.99 -11.05 -8.08
C GLY A 296 -7.81 -10.79 -9.58
N ALA A 297 -7.25 -9.65 -10.00
CA ALA A 297 -6.92 -9.41 -11.40
C ALA A 297 -5.65 -10.17 -11.84
N ARG A 298 -4.76 -10.49 -10.90
CA ARG A 298 -3.51 -11.21 -11.17
C ARG A 298 -3.82 -12.68 -11.42
N GLY A 299 -3.40 -13.18 -12.58
CA GLY A 299 -3.68 -14.55 -13.00
C GLY A 299 -5.11 -14.78 -13.53
N HIS A 300 -5.96 -13.75 -13.53
CA HIS A 300 -7.26 -13.82 -14.22
C HIS A 300 -7.05 -13.89 -15.73
N ARG A 301 -7.87 -14.72 -16.40
CA ARG A 301 -7.89 -14.88 -17.85
C ARG A 301 -9.10 -14.12 -18.38
N PHE A 302 -8.87 -12.92 -18.89
CA PHE A 302 -9.93 -12.02 -19.34
C PHE A 302 -10.51 -12.51 -20.67
N SER A 303 -11.82 -12.69 -20.71
CA SER A 303 -12.58 -13.02 -21.91
C SER A 303 -12.80 -11.79 -22.81
N ALA A 304 -13.12 -12.01 -24.08
CA ALA A 304 -13.46 -10.93 -25.01
C ALA A 304 -14.65 -10.07 -24.51
N SER A 305 -15.65 -10.68 -23.87
CA SER A 305 -16.78 -9.95 -23.28
C SER A 305 -16.36 -9.07 -22.10
N GLU A 306 -15.45 -9.55 -21.26
CA GLU A 306 -14.91 -8.74 -20.16
C GLU A 306 -14.07 -7.58 -20.70
N LEU A 307 -13.23 -7.82 -21.72
CA LEU A 307 -12.39 -6.80 -22.34
C LEU A 307 -13.22 -5.70 -23.01
N ALA A 308 -14.32 -6.08 -23.68
CA ALA A 308 -15.28 -5.12 -24.24
C ALA A 308 -15.92 -4.25 -23.15
N GLU A 309 -16.31 -4.86 -22.03
CA GLU A 309 -16.90 -4.17 -20.88
C GLU A 309 -15.88 -3.30 -20.13
N ILE A 310 -14.60 -3.72 -20.08
CA ILE A 310 -13.48 -2.93 -19.56
C ILE A 310 -13.27 -1.69 -20.42
N ALA A 311 -13.20 -1.84 -21.74
CA ALA A 311 -13.04 -0.74 -22.68
C ALA A 311 -14.24 0.23 -22.63
N ARG A 312 -15.47 -0.30 -22.53
CA ARG A 312 -16.70 0.52 -22.47
C ARG A 312 -16.76 1.42 -21.23
N GLN A 313 -16.16 1.04 -20.11
CA GLN A 313 -16.18 1.83 -18.88
C GLN A 313 -15.10 2.94 -18.85
N VAL A 314 -14.21 3.01 -19.85
CA VAL A 314 -13.19 4.06 -19.91
C VAL A 314 -13.83 5.39 -20.30
N GLU A 315 -13.75 6.36 -19.40
CA GLU A 315 -14.24 7.73 -19.57
C GLU A 315 -13.08 8.73 -19.58
N TRP A 316 -13.37 10.01 -19.88
CA TRP A 316 -12.37 11.08 -19.93
C TRP A 316 -11.66 11.32 -18.58
N GLU A 317 -12.31 10.99 -17.46
CA GLU A 317 -11.70 10.87 -16.14
C GLU A 317 -11.21 9.44 -15.94
N VAL A 318 -10.00 9.15 -16.39
CA VAL A 318 -9.41 7.83 -16.31
C VAL A 318 -9.21 7.45 -14.84
N SER A 319 -9.88 6.38 -14.41
CA SER A 319 -9.86 5.90 -13.02
C SER A 319 -9.72 4.38 -12.97
N PHE A 320 -9.57 3.84 -11.75
CA PHE A 320 -9.68 2.40 -11.53
C PHE A 320 -11.11 1.91 -11.81
N GLN A 321 -11.22 0.62 -12.13
CA GLN A 321 -12.51 -0.06 -12.30
C GLN A 321 -12.72 -1.06 -11.17
N VAL A 322 -13.88 -1.00 -10.51
CA VAL A 322 -14.29 -1.98 -9.50
C VAL A 322 -15.23 -2.99 -10.15
N ARG A 323 -14.84 -4.26 -10.13
CA ARG A 323 -15.63 -5.38 -10.67
C ARG A 323 -16.07 -6.31 -9.53
N GLY A 324 -16.87 -7.33 -9.87
CA GLY A 324 -17.42 -8.27 -8.90
C GLY A 324 -16.32 -8.96 -8.08
N THR A 325 -15.38 -9.63 -8.73
CA THR A 325 -14.34 -10.44 -8.09
C THR A 325 -12.96 -9.78 -8.05
N TYR A 326 -12.72 -8.70 -8.81
CA TYR A 326 -11.43 -8.03 -8.90
C TYR A 326 -11.56 -6.52 -9.08
N THR A 327 -10.43 -5.82 -9.04
CA THR A 327 -10.31 -4.40 -9.39
C THR A 327 -9.19 -4.23 -10.42
N LEU A 328 -9.29 -3.21 -11.26
CA LEU A 328 -8.27 -2.88 -12.26
C LEU A 328 -7.79 -1.44 -12.06
N SER A 329 -6.48 -1.23 -12.04
CA SER A 329 -5.90 0.12 -12.06
C SER A 329 -5.93 0.69 -13.50
N PRO A 330 -5.77 2.01 -13.68
CA PRO A 330 -5.59 2.60 -15.00
C PRO A 330 -4.52 1.93 -15.87
N ALA A 331 -3.36 1.57 -15.29
CA ALA A 331 -2.28 0.90 -16.00
C ALA A 331 -2.67 -0.51 -16.47
N GLU A 332 -3.43 -1.24 -15.66
CA GLU A 332 -3.95 -2.57 -16.00
C GLU A 332 -5.02 -2.48 -17.09
N VAL A 333 -5.92 -1.48 -17.02
CA VAL A 333 -6.91 -1.22 -18.07
C VAL A 333 -6.21 -0.90 -19.39
N MET A 334 -5.20 -0.04 -19.38
CA MET A 334 -4.43 0.29 -20.59
C MET A 334 -3.76 -0.95 -21.18
N THR A 335 -3.11 -1.74 -20.34
CA THR A 335 -2.46 -3.00 -20.76
C THR A 335 -3.48 -3.96 -21.38
N LEU A 336 -4.60 -4.22 -20.72
CA LEU A 336 -5.62 -5.14 -21.20
C LEU A 336 -6.24 -4.70 -22.53
N VAL A 337 -6.55 -3.42 -22.68
CA VAL A 337 -7.14 -2.88 -23.93
C VAL A 337 -6.11 -2.94 -25.07
N THR A 338 -4.84 -2.62 -24.79
CA THR A 338 -3.76 -2.73 -25.78
C THR A 338 -3.58 -4.18 -26.25
N GLU A 339 -3.45 -5.14 -25.33
CA GLU A 339 -3.33 -6.57 -25.64
C GLU A 339 -4.53 -7.07 -26.46
N TRP A 340 -5.73 -6.65 -26.10
CA TRP A 340 -6.94 -7.06 -26.79
C TRP A 340 -7.00 -6.53 -28.23
N MET A 341 -6.64 -5.26 -28.46
CA MET A 341 -6.61 -4.68 -29.80
C MET A 341 -5.60 -5.35 -30.73
N LEU A 342 -4.52 -5.90 -30.19
CA LEU A 342 -3.50 -6.61 -30.96
C LEU A 342 -3.74 -8.13 -31.03
N SER A 343 -4.77 -8.63 -30.35
CA SER A 343 -5.12 -10.05 -30.38
C SER A 343 -5.73 -10.46 -31.74
N GLN A 344 -5.43 -11.68 -32.19
CA GLN A 344 -5.93 -12.16 -33.49
C GLN A 344 -7.45 -12.35 -33.47
N PRO A 345 -8.18 -11.89 -34.50
CA PRO A 345 -9.62 -12.12 -34.61
C PRO A 345 -9.96 -13.61 -34.58
N GLY A 346 -10.92 -14.01 -33.73
CA GLY A 346 -11.39 -15.40 -33.63
C GLY A 346 -10.58 -16.33 -32.71
N ALA A 347 -9.46 -15.86 -32.14
CA ALA A 347 -8.84 -16.55 -31.02
C ALA A 347 -9.71 -16.38 -29.75
N ASP A 348 -9.82 -17.42 -28.92
CA ASP A 348 -10.36 -17.32 -27.56
C ASP A 348 -9.34 -16.55 -26.71
N ALA A 349 -9.25 -15.23 -26.96
CA ALA A 349 -8.21 -14.33 -26.47
C ALA A 349 -8.32 -14.20 -24.95
N LYS A 350 -7.68 -15.14 -24.25
CA LYS A 350 -7.54 -15.12 -22.80
C LYS A 350 -6.32 -14.30 -22.43
N VAL A 351 -6.49 -12.98 -22.47
CA VAL A 351 -5.46 -12.02 -22.06
C VAL A 351 -5.23 -12.17 -20.54
N THR A 352 -4.00 -11.97 -20.10
CA THR A 352 -3.60 -12.03 -18.69
C THR A 352 -2.77 -10.82 -18.30
N LEU A 353 -2.69 -10.52 -16.99
CA LEU A 353 -1.81 -9.49 -16.42
C LEU A 353 -0.61 -10.11 -15.70
N PRO A 354 0.48 -10.48 -16.42
CA PRO A 354 1.58 -11.27 -15.84
C PRO A 354 2.48 -10.46 -14.89
N PHE A 355 2.58 -9.14 -15.04
CA PHE A 355 3.48 -8.29 -14.26
C PHE A 355 2.84 -6.94 -13.91
N THR A 356 3.32 -6.31 -12.83
CA THR A 356 2.93 -4.94 -12.48
C THR A 356 3.39 -3.99 -13.58
N VAL A 357 2.49 -3.13 -14.04
CA VAL A 357 2.82 -2.04 -14.96
C VAL A 357 2.81 -0.74 -14.18
N TYR A 358 3.98 -0.14 -14.01
CA TYR A 358 4.14 1.13 -13.28
C TYR A 358 3.61 2.31 -14.08
N GLY A 359 3.32 3.42 -13.40
CA GLY A 359 2.99 4.68 -14.08
C GLY A 359 4.21 5.33 -14.72
N PRO A 360 4.05 6.42 -15.47
CA PRO A 360 5.16 7.16 -16.07
C PRO A 360 6.22 7.59 -15.04
N SER A 361 7.47 7.71 -15.46
CA SER A 361 8.57 8.27 -14.64
C SER A 361 8.80 9.77 -14.85
N LEU A 362 8.12 10.35 -15.84
CA LEU A 362 8.18 11.77 -16.18
C LEU A 362 6.78 12.31 -16.52
N PRO A 363 6.53 13.63 -16.32
CA PRO A 363 5.29 14.26 -16.73
C PRO A 363 4.98 14.09 -18.22
N SER A 364 3.70 14.00 -18.53
CA SER A 364 3.18 13.87 -19.90
C SER A 364 2.84 15.23 -20.51
N PRO A 365 2.94 15.37 -21.84
CA PRO A 365 2.57 16.61 -22.52
C PRO A 365 1.04 16.80 -22.47
N PRO A 366 0.56 17.99 -22.06
CA PRO A 366 -0.88 18.25 -22.00
C PRO A 366 -1.49 18.34 -23.40
N LEU A 367 -2.76 17.97 -23.52
CA LEU A 367 -3.57 18.19 -24.72
C LEU A 367 -4.79 19.04 -24.36
N SER A 368 -4.88 20.25 -24.91
CA SER A 368 -5.97 21.20 -24.64
C SER A 368 -7.14 21.08 -25.60
N GLU A 369 -6.90 20.63 -26.83
CA GLU A 369 -7.91 20.52 -27.89
C GLU A 369 -7.88 19.14 -28.55
N PRO A 370 -9.03 18.62 -29.03
CA PRO A 370 -9.05 17.37 -29.78
C PRO A 370 -8.19 17.43 -31.04
N ILE A 371 -7.63 16.29 -31.39
CA ILE A 371 -6.85 16.11 -32.62
C ILE A 371 -7.43 14.94 -33.42
N GLU A 372 -7.35 15.03 -34.74
CA GLU A 372 -7.70 13.95 -35.65
C GLU A 372 -6.43 13.34 -36.22
N VAL A 373 -6.36 12.01 -36.22
CA VAL A 373 -5.24 11.26 -36.83
C VAL A 373 -5.76 10.11 -37.68
N PRO A 374 -5.10 9.76 -38.80
CA PRO A 374 -5.48 8.59 -39.58
C PRO A 374 -5.38 7.31 -38.75
N TRP A 375 -6.29 6.36 -38.95
CA TRP A 375 -6.28 5.07 -38.25
C TRP A 375 -4.93 4.35 -38.34
N SER A 376 -4.32 4.32 -39.52
CA SER A 376 -3.02 3.65 -39.71
C SER A 376 -1.91 4.21 -38.80
N GLN A 377 -1.97 5.50 -38.46
CA GLN A 377 -1.03 6.13 -37.54
C GLN A 377 -1.36 5.76 -36.08
N PHE A 378 -2.64 5.76 -35.73
CA PHE A 378 -3.10 5.35 -34.40
C PHE A 378 -2.73 3.89 -34.12
N GLU A 379 -3.00 2.98 -35.06
CA GLU A 379 -2.71 1.56 -34.97
C GLU A 379 -1.21 1.27 -34.77
N ARG A 380 -0.32 1.95 -35.50
CA ARG A 380 1.13 1.87 -35.24
C ARG A 380 1.50 2.27 -33.82
N SER A 381 0.84 3.30 -33.28
CA SER A 381 1.07 3.78 -31.91
C SER A 381 0.60 2.76 -30.86
N VAL A 382 -0.43 1.96 -31.17
CA VAL A 382 -0.85 0.83 -30.31
C VAL A 382 0.24 -0.25 -30.26
N HIS A 383 0.86 -0.58 -31.39
CA HIS A 383 1.99 -1.50 -31.44
C HIS A 383 3.23 -1.00 -30.68
N ASP A 384 3.54 0.30 -30.81
CA ASP A 384 4.65 0.93 -30.09
C ASP A 384 4.39 0.94 -28.58
N LEU A 385 3.17 1.28 -28.16
CA LEU A 385 2.75 1.24 -26.76
C LEU A 385 2.87 -0.18 -26.19
N HIS A 386 2.35 -1.19 -26.89
CA HIS A 386 2.48 -2.58 -26.49
C HIS A 386 3.95 -2.98 -26.31
N SER A 387 4.79 -2.67 -27.31
CA SER A 387 6.22 -2.98 -27.27
C SER A 387 6.93 -2.28 -26.11
N PHE A 388 6.52 -1.05 -25.78
CA PHE A 388 7.05 -0.31 -24.63
C PHE A 388 6.64 -0.96 -23.31
N ILE A 389 5.35 -1.26 -23.11
CA ILE A 389 4.83 -1.90 -21.89
C ILE A 389 5.53 -3.25 -21.67
N GLN A 390 5.65 -4.08 -22.71
CA GLN A 390 6.30 -5.39 -22.62
C GLN A 390 7.79 -5.32 -22.28
N ARG A 391 8.49 -4.26 -22.71
CA ARG A 391 9.93 -4.09 -22.45
C ARG A 391 10.22 -3.44 -21.10
N HIS A 392 9.42 -2.45 -20.72
CA HIS A 392 9.70 -1.57 -19.59
C HIS A 392 8.81 -1.82 -18.37
N HIS A 393 7.73 -2.59 -18.53
CA HIS A 393 6.71 -2.81 -17.49
C HIS A 393 6.22 -1.48 -16.90
N GLN A 394 6.01 -0.50 -17.77
CA GLN A 394 5.69 0.87 -17.40
C GLN A 394 4.82 1.52 -18.48
N ILE A 395 3.90 2.40 -18.06
CA ILE A 395 3.20 3.31 -18.97
C ILE A 395 4.19 4.39 -19.43
N PRO A 396 4.36 4.62 -20.75
CA PRO A 396 5.29 5.64 -21.23
C PRO A 396 4.84 7.04 -20.79
N ASN A 397 5.77 7.99 -20.68
CA ASN A 397 5.41 9.39 -20.41
C ASN A 397 4.67 10.06 -21.57
N ALA A 398 4.80 9.54 -22.79
CA ALA A 398 4.06 10.00 -23.95
C ALA A 398 3.80 8.85 -24.93
N VAL A 399 2.66 8.90 -25.61
CA VAL A 399 2.38 8.08 -26.80
C VAL A 399 2.55 8.96 -28.04
N TRP A 400 3.31 8.49 -29.03
CA TRP A 400 3.65 9.29 -30.21
C TRP A 400 2.70 9.00 -31.38
N LEU A 401 1.83 9.97 -31.68
CA LEU A 401 1.03 9.97 -32.89
C LEU A 401 1.86 10.64 -34.01
N GLY A 402 2.72 9.86 -34.65
CA GLY A 402 3.69 10.41 -35.62
C GLY A 402 4.71 11.29 -34.89
N SER A 403 4.83 12.56 -35.28
CA SER A 403 5.70 13.53 -34.58
C SER A 403 5.02 14.23 -33.39
N LYS A 404 3.74 13.94 -33.12
CA LYS A 404 2.96 14.61 -32.06
C LYS A 404 2.82 13.71 -30.83
N PRO A 405 3.41 14.09 -29.69
CA PRO A 405 3.24 13.32 -28.46
C PRO A 405 1.91 13.67 -27.78
N VAL A 406 1.26 12.67 -27.19
CA VAL A 406 0.05 12.83 -26.35
C VAL A 406 0.20 12.11 -25.02
N ALA A 407 -0.53 12.57 -24.00
CA ALA A 407 -0.57 11.92 -22.71
C ALA A 407 -1.19 10.50 -22.80
N PRO A 408 -0.74 9.53 -21.98
CA PRO A 408 -1.23 8.15 -22.04
C PRO A 408 -2.73 8.01 -21.74
N GLU A 409 -3.29 8.82 -20.83
CA GLU A 409 -4.71 8.80 -20.49
C GLU A 409 -5.60 9.22 -21.66
N VAL A 410 -5.13 10.19 -22.46
CA VAL A 410 -5.81 10.66 -23.67
C VAL A 410 -5.80 9.55 -24.73
N PHE A 411 -4.65 8.88 -24.90
CA PHE A 411 -4.55 7.75 -25.82
C PHE A 411 -5.42 6.56 -25.36
N LEU A 412 -5.45 6.26 -24.06
CA LEU A 412 -6.29 5.20 -23.48
C LEU A 412 -7.78 5.42 -23.80
N VAL A 413 -8.29 6.64 -23.64
CA VAL A 413 -9.69 6.95 -23.93
C VAL A 413 -10.03 6.72 -25.41
N ALA A 414 -9.17 7.17 -26.32
CA ALA A 414 -9.35 6.94 -27.76
C ALA A 414 -9.30 5.44 -28.08
N MET A 415 -8.30 4.73 -27.54
CA MET A 415 -8.07 3.30 -27.73
C MET A 415 -9.29 2.48 -27.26
N ALA A 416 -9.80 2.77 -26.06
CA ALA A 416 -10.94 2.07 -25.48
C ALA A 416 -12.25 2.31 -26.24
N LYS A 417 -12.48 3.53 -26.75
CA LYS A 417 -13.63 3.84 -27.62
C LYS A 417 -13.62 3.02 -28.91
N ILE A 418 -12.45 2.85 -29.51
CA ILE A 418 -12.31 2.04 -30.73
C ILE A 418 -12.52 0.56 -30.41
N ALA A 419 -11.84 0.04 -29.38
CA ALA A 419 -11.96 -1.36 -28.97
C ALA A 419 -13.42 -1.75 -28.66
N SER A 420 -14.16 -0.86 -27.97
CA SER A 420 -15.59 -1.04 -27.69
C SER A 420 -16.46 -1.05 -28.94
N LYS A 421 -16.18 -0.21 -29.95
CA LYS A 421 -16.89 -0.22 -31.24
C LYS A 421 -16.60 -1.49 -32.03
N SER A 422 -15.34 -1.92 -32.09
CA SER A 422 -14.94 -3.15 -32.80
C SER A 422 -15.57 -4.40 -32.19
N ALA A 423 -15.72 -4.48 -30.87
CA ALA A 423 -16.46 -5.56 -30.20
C ALA A 423 -17.92 -5.70 -30.67
N ASN A 424 -18.53 -4.62 -31.14
CA ASN A 424 -19.91 -4.61 -31.63
C ASN A 424 -19.99 -4.76 -33.16
N GLY A 425 -18.96 -5.32 -33.80
CA GLY A 425 -18.89 -5.51 -35.25
C GLY A 425 -18.57 -4.23 -36.04
N GLY A 426 -18.11 -3.18 -35.37
CA GLY A 426 -17.68 -1.94 -36.00
C GLY A 426 -16.39 -2.12 -36.80
N VAL A 427 -16.34 -1.52 -38.00
CA VAL A 427 -15.13 -1.46 -38.83
C VAL A 427 -14.17 -0.43 -38.24
N ALA A 428 -12.86 -0.63 -38.46
CA ALA A 428 -11.85 0.37 -38.13
C ALA A 428 -12.23 1.74 -38.74
N PRO A 429 -12.14 2.84 -37.98
CA PRO A 429 -12.48 4.16 -38.51
C PRO A 429 -11.43 4.63 -39.52
N GLU A 430 -11.77 5.60 -40.38
CA GLU A 430 -10.75 6.26 -41.23
C GLU A 430 -9.85 7.18 -40.40
N ASN A 431 -10.46 7.95 -39.49
CA ASN A 431 -9.79 8.89 -38.60
C ASN A 431 -10.21 8.64 -37.14
N VAL A 432 -9.28 8.93 -36.23
CA VAL A 432 -9.46 8.78 -34.78
C VAL A 432 -9.37 10.15 -34.12
N THR A 433 -10.47 10.53 -33.47
CA THR A 433 -10.49 11.68 -32.56
C THR A 433 -9.81 11.32 -31.25
N VAL A 434 -8.75 12.05 -30.92
CA VAL A 434 -8.03 11.97 -29.64
C VAL A 434 -8.32 13.25 -28.87
N ALA A 435 -9.11 13.15 -27.80
CA ALA A 435 -9.65 14.29 -27.07
C ALA A 435 -9.03 14.41 -25.65
N PRO A 436 -9.03 15.60 -25.04
CA PRO A 436 -8.51 15.81 -23.69
C PRO A 436 -9.13 14.84 -22.66
N ALA A 437 -8.28 14.33 -21.77
CA ALA A 437 -8.61 13.40 -20.69
C ALA A 437 -7.64 13.66 -19.53
N ARG A 438 -7.97 13.16 -18.34
CA ARG A 438 -7.12 13.28 -17.15
C ARG A 438 -7.11 12.01 -16.33
N LEU A 439 -6.03 11.78 -15.59
CA LEU A 439 -5.95 10.71 -14.60
C LEU A 439 -6.66 11.12 -13.30
N ALA A 440 -7.83 10.57 -13.04
CA ALA A 440 -8.62 10.89 -11.85
C ALA A 440 -8.10 10.28 -10.55
N THR A 441 -7.23 9.26 -10.62
CA THR A 441 -6.64 8.64 -9.42
C THR A 441 -5.58 9.50 -8.75
N GLU A 442 -5.04 10.53 -9.41
CA GLU A 442 -4.04 11.41 -8.82
C GLU A 442 -4.54 12.16 -7.58
N LYS A 443 -5.86 12.37 -7.48
CA LYS A 443 -6.50 13.04 -6.33
C LYS A 443 -6.33 12.30 -5.00
N TYR A 444 -5.90 11.04 -5.06
CA TYR A 444 -5.63 10.18 -3.91
C TYR A 444 -4.19 10.28 -3.40
N VAL A 445 -3.36 11.07 -4.09
CA VAL A 445 -2.00 11.42 -3.68
C VAL A 445 -2.06 12.84 -3.10
N ALA A 446 -1.41 13.04 -1.96
CA ALA A 446 -1.34 14.36 -1.35
C ALA A 446 -0.59 15.36 -2.25
N LEU A 447 -0.93 16.64 -2.10
CA LEU A 447 -0.09 17.71 -2.60
C LEU A 447 1.14 17.84 -1.70
N ASP A 448 2.27 18.25 -2.29
CA ASP A 448 3.45 18.55 -1.48
C ASP A 448 3.15 19.69 -0.51
N SER A 449 3.47 19.46 0.75
CA SER A 449 3.32 20.45 1.80
C SER A 449 4.19 20.07 3.00
N PRO A 450 4.70 21.03 3.79
CA PRO A 450 5.50 20.71 4.97
C PRO A 450 4.80 19.77 5.97
N GLU A 451 3.46 19.77 6.01
CA GLU A 451 2.67 18.96 6.95
C GLU A 451 2.83 17.46 6.72
N ILE A 452 2.90 17.01 5.46
CA ILE A 452 3.10 15.58 5.16
C ILE A 452 4.54 15.12 5.45
N TRP A 453 5.47 16.07 5.62
CA TRP A 453 6.87 15.86 6.01
C TRP A 453 7.16 16.27 7.46
N SER A 454 6.15 16.24 8.33
CA SER A 454 6.23 16.76 9.72
C SER A 454 7.08 15.95 10.71
N TRP A 455 7.86 14.97 10.25
CA TRP A 455 8.70 14.18 11.14
C TRP A 455 9.90 15.01 11.63
N PRO A 456 10.09 15.21 12.95
CA PRO A 456 11.08 16.14 13.51
C PRO A 456 12.55 15.79 13.22
N ILE A 457 12.79 14.61 12.66
CA ILE A 457 14.11 14.13 12.27
C ILE A 457 14.58 14.81 11.00
N PHE A 458 13.68 15.08 10.05
CA PHE A 458 14.05 15.75 8.83
C PHE A 458 14.79 17.07 9.06
N PRO A 459 15.72 17.44 8.16
CA PRO A 459 16.29 18.79 8.13
C PRO A 459 15.19 19.85 8.19
N THR A 460 15.46 20.95 8.89
CA THR A 460 14.49 22.05 9.01
C THR A 460 14.03 22.52 7.63
N GLY A 461 12.71 22.52 7.41
CA GLY A 461 12.12 22.95 6.15
C GLY A 461 12.15 21.92 5.03
N PHE A 462 12.45 20.65 5.33
CA PHE A 462 12.36 19.58 4.34
C PHE A 462 10.93 19.45 3.80
N HIS A 463 10.83 19.45 2.48
CA HIS A 463 9.68 19.05 1.69
C HIS A 463 10.17 18.54 0.34
N SER A 464 9.33 17.87 -0.44
CA SER A 464 9.74 17.36 -1.76
C SER A 464 8.60 17.29 -2.75
N GLU A 465 8.48 18.34 -3.56
CA GLU A 465 7.56 18.40 -4.70
C GLU A 465 7.84 17.25 -5.67
N HIS A 466 9.11 17.01 -5.98
CA HIS A 466 9.55 15.92 -6.87
C HIS A 466 9.02 14.54 -6.45
N LEU A 467 9.09 14.18 -5.16
CA LEU A 467 8.55 12.89 -4.69
C LEU A 467 7.04 12.81 -4.86
N MET A 468 6.32 13.90 -4.61
CA MET A 468 4.86 13.93 -4.74
C MET A 468 4.42 13.98 -6.21
N GLU A 469 5.19 14.59 -7.10
CA GLU A 469 4.99 14.52 -8.55
C GLU A 469 5.17 13.10 -9.06
N LEU A 470 6.28 12.43 -8.70
CA LEU A 470 6.49 11.01 -9.02
C LEU A 470 5.35 10.15 -8.47
N ALA A 471 4.90 10.44 -7.25
CA ALA A 471 3.80 9.71 -6.63
C ALA A 471 2.50 9.82 -7.42
N ARG A 472 2.19 11.01 -7.94
CA ARG A 472 1.03 11.25 -8.81
C ARG A 472 1.15 10.50 -10.13
N LEU A 473 2.33 10.47 -10.74
CA LEU A 473 2.55 9.67 -11.95
C LEU A 473 2.33 8.18 -11.69
N GLN A 474 2.70 7.68 -10.52
CA GLN A 474 2.44 6.29 -10.12
C GLN A 474 0.99 6.00 -9.72
N ALA A 475 0.10 7.01 -9.63
CA ALA A 475 -1.32 6.80 -9.38
C ALA A 475 -2.03 6.01 -10.51
N TRP A 476 -1.38 5.81 -11.65
CA TRP A 476 -1.76 4.82 -12.67
C TRP A 476 -1.86 3.39 -12.14
N THR A 477 -1.15 3.08 -11.05
CA THR A 477 -1.17 1.76 -10.39
C THR A 477 -2.23 1.67 -9.30
N LEU A 478 -2.90 2.78 -8.96
CA LEU A 478 -3.79 2.86 -7.81
C LEU A 478 -5.12 2.16 -8.09
N LYS A 479 -5.53 1.25 -7.20
CA LYS A 479 -6.87 0.63 -7.20
C LYS A 479 -7.27 0.14 -5.81
N PRO A 480 -8.57 0.00 -5.48
CA PRO A 480 -9.00 -0.59 -4.22
C PRO A 480 -8.54 -2.04 -4.08
N ALA A 481 -8.15 -2.44 -2.87
CA ALA A 481 -7.93 -3.83 -2.53
C ALA A 481 -9.25 -4.42 -2.01
N LYS A 482 -9.69 -5.52 -2.59
CA LYS A 482 -10.92 -6.21 -2.16
C LYS A 482 -10.54 -7.46 -1.37
N PRO A 483 -11.23 -7.74 -0.26
CA PRO A 483 -11.05 -9.02 0.42
C PRO A 483 -11.57 -10.15 -0.49
N SER A 484 -10.78 -11.20 -0.68
CA SER A 484 -11.21 -12.48 -1.23
C SER A 484 -12.15 -13.13 -0.22
N GLU A 485 -13.43 -13.22 -0.55
CA GLU A 485 -14.43 -13.90 0.29
C GLU A 485 -14.30 -15.41 0.28
#